data_AF-A0A538NXT7-F1
#
_entry.id   AF-A0A538NXT7-F1
#
_cell.length_a   1.000
_cell.length_b   1.000
_cell.length_c   1.000
_cell.angle_alpha   90.00
_cell.angle_beta   90.00
_cell.angle_gamma   90.00
#
_symmetry.space_group_name_H-M   'P 1'
#
loop_
_entity.id
_entity.type
_entity.pdbx_description
1 polymer ?
#
loop_
_entity_poly.entity_id
_entity_poly.type
_entity_poly.pdbx_seq_one_letter_code
_entity_poly.pdbx_strand_id
1 'polypeptide(L)'
;MKPKDNPAEFTLEMIDNKELVVVTKDKPYASVAGYSVNLKYDPEKLTFIGKRLGDSLVFAGDTNKIVAMTETNVTVAAASNTKRTTVAYASAR
;
A
#
# COMPACT_ATOMS: atom_id res chain seq x y z
N MET A 1 33.55 -7.73 32.93
CA MET A 1 33.35 -7.40 31.50
C MET A 1 32.23 -8.28 31.00
N LYS A 2 31.04 -7.73 30.66
CA LYS A 2 29.92 -8.53 30.13
C LYS A 2 30.33 -9.12 28.76
N PRO A 3 29.97 -10.37 28.42
CA PRO A 3 30.36 -10.97 27.15
C PRO A 3 29.81 -10.16 25.98
N LYS A 4 30.69 -9.83 25.03
CA LYS A 4 30.44 -8.92 23.90
C LYS A 4 29.68 -9.58 22.74
N ASP A 5 29.33 -10.86 22.87
CA ASP A 5 28.95 -11.74 21.74
C ASP A 5 27.45 -12.00 21.61
N ASN A 6 26.58 -11.38 22.42
CA ASN A 6 25.13 -11.55 22.33
C ASN A 6 24.40 -10.20 22.40
N PRO A 7 24.24 -9.50 21.27
CA PRO A 7 23.53 -8.22 21.24
C PRO A 7 22.07 -8.42 21.71
N ALA A 8 21.66 -7.60 22.68
CA ALA A 8 20.32 -7.68 23.27
C ALA A 8 19.24 -7.02 22.37
N GLU A 9 19.64 -6.02 21.58
CA GLU A 9 18.76 -5.23 20.74
C GLU A 9 19.51 -4.62 19.54
N PHE A 10 18.75 -4.26 18.51
CA PHE A 10 19.21 -3.48 17.37
C PHE A 10 18.21 -2.34 17.10
N THR A 11 18.71 -1.17 16.73
CA THR A 11 17.86 -0.05 16.29
C THR A 11 17.95 0.07 14.77
N LEU A 12 16.80 0.02 14.11
CA LEU A 12 16.65 0.23 12.67
C LEU A 12 16.12 1.65 12.43
N GLU A 13 16.77 2.42 11.56
CA GLU A 13 16.24 3.68 11.07
C GLU A 13 15.57 3.45 9.70
N MET A 14 14.28 3.76 9.62
CA MET A 14 13.51 3.63 8.40
C MET A 14 13.87 4.76 7.43
N ILE A 15 14.19 4.41 6.18
CA ILE A 15 14.61 5.37 5.15
C ILE A 15 13.49 6.34 4.76
N ASP A 16 12.24 5.89 4.81
CA ASP A 16 11.09 6.62 4.27
C ASP A 16 10.60 7.74 5.19
N ASN A 17 10.60 7.49 6.52
CA ASN A 17 10.01 8.38 7.51
C ASN A 17 10.94 8.71 8.71
N LYS A 18 12.20 8.22 8.69
CA LYS A 18 13.17 8.41 9.78
C LYS A 18 12.74 7.83 11.13
N GLU A 19 11.76 6.92 11.11
CA GLU A 19 11.32 6.22 12.31
C GLU A 19 12.40 5.27 12.82
N LEU A 20 12.60 5.25 14.14
CA LEU A 20 13.51 4.34 14.82
C LEU A 20 12.74 3.15 15.39
N VAL A 21 13.06 1.95 14.91
CA VAL A 21 12.46 0.70 15.38
C VAL A 21 13.49 -0.10 16.17
N VAL A 22 13.19 -0.36 17.45
CA VAL A 22 14.00 -1.23 18.31
C VAL A 22 13.52 -2.68 18.14
N VAL A 23 14.42 -3.54 17.69
CA VAL A 23 14.21 -4.98 17.53
C VAL A 23 14.92 -5.72 18.65
N THR A 24 14.20 -6.59 19.35
CA THR A 24 14.75 -7.48 20.38
C THR A 24 14.37 -8.92 20.05
N LYS A 25 14.95 -9.91 20.75
CA LYS A 25 14.61 -11.33 20.54
C LYS A 25 13.13 -11.64 20.75
N ASP A 26 12.49 -10.91 21.65
CA ASP A 26 11.09 -11.11 22.03
C ASP A 26 10.14 -10.14 21.28
N LYS A 27 10.69 -9.18 20.54
CA LYS A 27 9.95 -8.17 19.78
C LYS A 27 10.47 -8.07 18.34
N PRO A 28 10.05 -9.01 17.46
CA PRO A 28 10.37 -8.90 16.05
C PRO A 28 9.67 -7.68 15.44
N TYR A 29 10.26 -7.13 14.38
CA TYR A 29 9.62 -6.11 13.57
C TYR A 29 8.86 -6.76 12.41
N ALA A 30 7.60 -6.37 12.23
CA ALA A 30 6.77 -6.72 11.09
C ALA A 30 6.08 -5.48 10.56
N SER A 31 6.01 -5.33 9.24
CA SER A 31 5.33 -4.22 8.58
C SER A 31 4.54 -4.70 7.37
N VAL A 32 3.55 -3.90 6.99
CA VAL A 32 2.78 -4.14 5.76
C VAL A 32 3.66 -3.74 4.57
N ALA A 33 4.08 -4.71 3.77
CA ALA A 33 4.88 -4.46 2.56
C ALA A 33 4.12 -3.70 1.45
N GLY A 34 2.79 -3.67 1.54
CA GLY A 34 1.92 -2.91 0.64
C GLY A 34 0.59 -3.61 0.42
N TYR A 35 -0.34 -2.89 -0.20
CA TYR A 35 -1.67 -3.37 -0.53
C TYR A 35 -1.77 -3.78 -2.01
N SER A 36 -2.70 -4.67 -2.32
CA SER A 36 -3.17 -4.95 -3.67
C SER A 36 -4.70 -4.95 -3.68
N VAL A 37 -5.29 -4.65 -4.82
CA VAL A 37 -6.74 -4.53 -4.97
C VAL A 37 -7.25 -5.22 -6.23
N ASN A 38 -8.44 -5.79 -6.13
CA ASN A 38 -9.22 -6.21 -7.28
C ASN A 38 -10.32 -5.18 -7.51
N LEU A 39 -10.44 -4.68 -8.74
CA LEU A 39 -11.41 -3.66 -9.13
C LEU A 39 -12.28 -4.15 -10.27
N LYS A 40 -13.51 -3.66 -10.30
CA LYS A 40 -14.46 -3.91 -11.37
C LYS A 40 -15.02 -2.59 -11.86
N TYR A 41 -15.17 -2.46 -13.18
CA TYR A 41 -15.85 -1.34 -13.81
C TYR A 41 -16.99 -1.88 -14.67
N ASP A 42 -18.17 -1.94 -14.07
CA ASP A 42 -19.37 -2.56 -14.65
C ASP A 42 -19.84 -1.97 -15.99
N PRO A 43 -19.81 -0.63 -16.23
CA PRO A 43 -20.28 -0.06 -17.49
C PRO A 43 -19.59 -0.65 -18.73
N GLU A 44 -18.31 -1.03 -18.60
CA GLU A 44 -17.52 -1.64 -19.68
C GLU A 44 -17.21 -3.13 -19.41
N LYS A 45 -17.79 -3.71 -18.35
CA LYS A 45 -17.57 -5.10 -17.93
C LYS A 45 -16.08 -5.44 -17.71
N LEU A 46 -15.30 -4.48 -17.23
CA LEU A 46 -13.87 -4.65 -17.00
C LEU A 46 -13.58 -5.16 -15.59
N THR A 47 -12.54 -5.98 -15.48
CA THR A 47 -12.01 -6.48 -14.19
C THR A 47 -10.50 -6.28 -14.16
N PHE A 48 -10.00 -5.71 -13.07
CA PHE A 48 -8.59 -5.47 -12.83
C PHE A 48 -8.17 -6.22 -11.57
N ILE A 49 -7.33 -7.25 -11.72
CA ILE A 49 -6.91 -8.10 -10.60
C ILE A 49 -5.50 -7.74 -10.14
N GLY A 50 -5.29 -7.77 -8.82
CA GLY A 50 -3.96 -7.66 -8.19
C GLY A 50 -3.28 -6.31 -8.40
N LYS A 51 -4.06 -5.23 -8.59
CA LYS A 51 -3.52 -3.90 -8.90
C LYS A 51 -2.90 -3.25 -7.68
N ARG A 52 -1.88 -2.43 -7.90
CA ARG A 52 -1.09 -1.75 -6.87
C ARG A 52 -1.00 -0.26 -7.11
N LEU A 53 -0.49 0.45 -6.10
CA LEU A 53 -0.16 1.87 -6.22
C LEU A 53 0.71 2.10 -7.46
N GLY A 54 0.32 3.07 -8.29
CA GLY A 54 1.02 3.41 -9.52
C GLY A 54 0.52 2.70 -10.78
N ASP A 55 -0.27 1.62 -10.66
CA ASP A 55 -0.80 0.91 -11.84
C ASP A 55 -1.79 1.78 -12.62
N SER A 56 -1.82 1.58 -13.94
CA SER A 56 -2.75 2.21 -14.87
C SER A 56 -3.95 1.30 -15.17
N LEU A 57 -5.15 1.89 -15.17
CA LEU A 57 -6.42 1.25 -15.48
C LEU A 57 -7.07 2.00 -16.65
N VAL A 58 -7.34 1.33 -17.76
CA VAL A 58 -8.00 1.95 -18.92
C VAL A 58 -9.50 1.69 -18.84
N PHE A 59 -10.30 2.75 -18.67
CA PHE A 59 -11.77 2.70 -18.64
C PHE A 59 -12.34 4.11 -18.85
N ALA A 60 -13.63 4.21 -19.20
CA ALA A 60 -14.33 5.48 -19.46
C ALA A 60 -13.62 6.36 -20.51
N GLY A 61 -12.95 5.73 -21.49
CA GLY A 61 -12.17 6.41 -22.52
C GLY A 61 -10.91 7.13 -22.02
N ASP A 62 -10.45 6.86 -20.79
CA ASP A 62 -9.26 7.48 -20.20
C ASP A 62 -8.32 6.45 -19.55
N THR A 63 -7.07 6.84 -19.33
CA THR A 63 -6.12 6.13 -18.49
C THR A 63 -6.20 6.68 -17.08
N ASN A 64 -6.62 5.86 -16.13
CA ASN A 64 -6.76 6.20 -14.73
C ASN A 64 -5.64 5.54 -13.93
N LYS A 65 -4.83 6.33 -13.22
CA LYS A 65 -3.71 5.81 -12.41
C LYS A 65 -4.13 5.63 -10.95
N ILE A 66 -3.74 4.54 -10.31
CA ILE A 66 -3.89 4.40 -8.85
C ILE A 66 -2.88 5.32 -8.16
N VAL A 67 -3.37 6.35 -7.47
CA VAL A 67 -2.54 7.40 -6.85
C VAL A 67 -2.51 7.34 -5.33
N ALA A 68 -3.41 6.59 -4.71
CA ALA A 68 -3.37 6.29 -3.28
C ALA A 68 -4.00 4.92 -3.03
N MET A 69 -3.47 4.19 -2.05
CA MET A 69 -4.01 2.91 -1.62
C MET A 69 -3.75 2.71 -0.14
N THR A 70 -4.77 2.24 0.58
CA THR A 70 -4.72 1.81 1.98
C THR A 70 -5.42 0.45 2.08
N GLU A 71 -5.49 -0.13 3.28
CA GLU A 71 -6.23 -1.37 3.53
C GLU A 71 -7.70 -1.29 3.07
N THR A 72 -8.31 -0.11 3.21
CA THR A 72 -9.76 0.07 3.05
C THR A 72 -10.13 1.05 1.94
N ASN A 73 -9.16 1.66 1.25
CA ASN A 73 -9.45 2.66 0.22
C ASN A 73 -8.48 2.57 -0.94
N VAL A 74 -8.98 2.81 -2.14
CA VAL A 74 -8.18 3.04 -3.34
C VAL A 74 -8.63 4.31 -4.04
N THR A 75 -7.69 5.15 -4.46
CA THR A 75 -7.97 6.37 -5.22
C THR A 75 -7.34 6.27 -6.60
N VAL A 76 -8.15 6.50 -7.63
CA VAL A 76 -7.70 6.60 -9.03
C VAL A 76 -7.79 8.05 -9.50
N ALA A 77 -6.84 8.46 -10.34
CA ALA A 77 -6.82 9.78 -10.97
C ALA A 77 -6.85 9.63 -12.49
N ALA A 78 -7.80 10.31 -13.13
CA ALA A 78 -7.92 10.40 -14.58
C ALA A 78 -6.75 11.22 -15.16
N ALA A 79 -6.05 10.69 -16.17
CA ALA A 79 -4.91 11.37 -16.78
C ALA A 79 -5.33 12.63 -17.55
N SER A 80 -6.53 12.64 -18.15
CA SER A 80 -7.01 13.76 -18.97
C SER A 80 -7.31 15.04 -18.18
N ASN A 81 -7.74 14.93 -16.92
CA ASN A 81 -8.26 16.06 -16.16
C ASN A 81 -7.88 16.06 -14.67
N THR A 82 -7.05 15.11 -14.23
CA THR A 82 -6.59 14.95 -12.84
C THR A 82 -7.69 14.69 -11.80
N LYS A 83 -8.95 14.48 -12.23
CA LYS A 83 -10.06 14.20 -11.33
C LYS A 83 -9.82 12.90 -10.58
N ARG A 84 -10.00 12.95 -9.26
CA ARG A 84 -9.78 11.81 -8.36
C ARG A 84 -11.08 11.19 -7.92
N THR A 85 -11.11 9.87 -7.89
CA THR A 85 -12.23 9.09 -7.35
C THR A 85 -11.68 8.10 -6.34
N THR A 86 -12.24 8.11 -5.13
CA THR A 86 -11.89 7.16 -4.07
C THR A 86 -12.99 6.14 -3.92
N VAL A 87 -12.63 4.87 -3.92
CA VAL A 87 -13.52 3.75 -3.65
C VAL A 87 -13.12 3.16 -2.30
N ALA A 88 -14.07 3.11 -1.37
CA ALA A 88 -13.90 2.46 -0.08
C ALA A 88 -14.25 0.98 -0.19
N TYR A 89 -13.41 0.13 0.38
CA TYR A 89 -13.70 -1.26 0.68
C TYR A 89 -14.38 -1.32 2.05
N ALA A 90 -15.70 -1.50 2.03
CA ALA A 90 -16.41 -1.95 3.23
C ALA A 90 -16.17 -3.46 3.36
N SER A 91 -15.30 -3.86 4.27
CA SER A 91 -15.26 -5.27 4.66
C SER A 91 -16.63 -5.61 5.25
N ALA A 92 -17.28 -6.64 4.70
CA ALA A 92 -18.39 -7.27 5.40
C ALA A 92 -17.79 -7.86 6.70
N ARG A 93 -18.00 -7.17 7.82
CA ARG A 93 -17.74 -7.72 9.15
C ARG A 93 -18.79 -8.77 9.48
#